data_AF-A0A5J5C219-F1
#
_entry.id   AF-A0A5J5C219-F1
#
_cell.length_a   1.000
_cell.length_b   1.000
_cell.length_c   1.000
_cell.angle_alpha   90.00
_cell.angle_beta   90.00
_cell.angle_gamma   90.00
#
_symmetry.space_group_name_H-M   'P 1'
#
loop_
_entity.id
_entity.type
_entity.pdbx_description
1 polymer ?
#
loop_
_entity_poly.entity_id
_entity_poly.type
_entity_poly.pdbx_seq_one_letter_code
_entity_poly.pdbx_strand_id
1 'polypeptide(L)'
;MASLNHFANMYDVKLKPRLLRLLTDEYLPDGAVPVPTPPELSYVVHAIKNFGLLSESFPDLSESKLVEDWKSSVDVWFDRLLSLVSSESTVNCWVGTSLLGVTCLECSSNRFLASYPIWLDKLLSHIEPPSDSEFVKAASCASISDVLTRLGGYSNVTREGISHAGKFIQPVLNLLNEDSSEALLEGAVGLLCTIITFFPSSLHHDYETAEAAIVSKIMSRKYSVNMLKKYAHCLALLPKSRGDEDSWSLMMQKLLISINVNLTDAFAGLREEAAVKFLVPPGKDPSTSLANHSESSGQASQKSGRLLVEVLLSLGSC
;
A
#
# COMPACT_ATOMS: atom_id res chain seq x y z
N MET A 1 -17.31 0.96 -29.04
CA MET A 1 -17.07 -0.51 -28.96
C MET A 1 -16.75 -1.19 -30.31
N ALA A 2 -17.35 -0.82 -31.45
CA ALA A 2 -17.13 -1.55 -32.71
C ALA A 2 -15.83 -1.20 -33.49
N SER A 3 -15.19 -0.06 -33.23
CA SER A 3 -13.99 0.38 -33.98
C SER A 3 -12.65 -0.17 -33.46
N LEU A 4 -12.61 -0.72 -32.23
CA LEU A 4 -11.36 -1.10 -31.56
C LEU A 4 -11.14 -2.60 -31.40
N ASN A 5 -12.16 -3.43 -31.62
CA ASN A 5 -12.03 -4.90 -31.66
C ASN A 5 -11.19 -5.41 -32.85
N HIS A 6 -10.58 -4.52 -33.63
CA HIS A 6 -9.78 -4.85 -34.81
C HIS A 6 -8.26 -4.68 -34.60
N PHE A 7 -7.79 -4.29 -33.42
CA PHE A 7 -6.36 -4.07 -33.16
C PHE A 7 -5.74 -5.23 -32.36
N ALA A 8 -5.84 -6.44 -32.91
CA ALA A 8 -5.22 -7.63 -32.32
C ALA A 8 -3.68 -7.68 -32.50
N ASN A 9 -3.08 -6.74 -33.25
CA ASN A 9 -1.63 -6.67 -33.47
C ASN A 9 -1.14 -5.21 -33.53
N MET A 10 -0.74 -4.65 -32.39
CA MET A 10 -0.20 -3.29 -32.26
C MET A 10 1.34 -3.24 -32.32
N TYR A 11 1.94 -4.04 -33.21
CA TYR A 11 3.39 -4.02 -33.46
C TYR A 11 3.84 -2.78 -34.27
N ASP A 12 2.90 -2.05 -34.90
CA ASP A 12 3.23 -0.81 -35.60
C ASP A 12 3.32 0.36 -34.61
N VAL A 13 4.54 0.84 -34.38
CA VAL A 13 4.86 1.99 -33.53
C VAL A 13 4.08 3.25 -33.96
N LYS A 14 3.70 3.36 -35.24
CA LYS A 14 2.94 4.49 -35.79
C LYS A 14 1.52 4.60 -35.23
N LEU A 15 0.98 3.53 -34.65
CA LEU A 15 -0.36 3.52 -34.06
C LEU A 15 -0.39 3.92 -32.59
N LYS A 16 0.74 3.85 -31.88
CA LYS A 16 0.79 4.14 -30.44
C LYS A 16 0.35 5.58 -30.09
N PRO A 17 0.81 6.63 -30.80
CA PRO A 17 0.38 8.00 -30.49
C PRO A 17 -1.14 8.19 -30.69
N ARG A 18 -1.68 7.59 -31.75
CA ARG A 18 -3.11 7.67 -32.07
C ARG A 18 -3.97 6.93 -31.05
N LEU A 19 -3.55 5.75 -30.63
CA LEU A 19 -4.26 5.01 -29.58
C LEU A 19 -4.22 5.79 -28.26
N LEU A 20 -3.06 6.35 -27.89
CA LEU A 20 -2.96 7.13 -26.65
C LEU A 20 -3.90 8.33 -26.66
N ARG A 21 -3.96 9.09 -27.77
CA ARG A 21 -4.93 10.19 -27.93
C ARG A 21 -6.37 9.71 -27.82
N LEU A 22 -6.71 8.61 -28.49
CA LEU A 22 -8.05 8.03 -28.40
C LEU A 22 -8.41 7.64 -26.97
N LEU A 23 -7.49 7.02 -26.23
CA LEU A 23 -7.71 6.67 -24.83
C LEU A 23 -7.92 7.92 -23.96
N THR A 24 -7.13 8.97 -24.18
CA THR A 24 -7.30 10.26 -23.49
C THR A 24 -8.66 10.88 -23.79
N ASP A 25 -9.07 10.92 -25.06
CA ASP A 25 -10.28 11.62 -25.49
C ASP A 25 -11.57 10.86 -25.14
N GLU A 26 -11.56 9.53 -25.24
CA GLU A 26 -12.76 8.70 -25.00
C GLU A 26 -12.97 8.33 -23.52
N TYR A 27 -11.89 8.21 -22.74
CA TYR A 27 -11.97 7.61 -21.40
C TYR A 27 -11.52 8.52 -20.25
N LEU A 28 -10.74 9.58 -20.49
CA LEU A 28 -10.32 10.48 -19.41
C LEU A 28 -11.30 11.67 -19.30
N PRO A 29 -11.86 11.93 -18.10
CA PRO A 29 -12.84 13.01 -17.93
C PRO A 29 -12.30 14.39 -18.31
N ASP A 30 -13.16 15.21 -18.94
CA ASP A 30 -12.88 16.61 -19.33
C ASP A 30 -14.02 17.57 -18.93
N GLY A 31 -14.89 17.14 -18.03
CA GLY A 31 -16.19 17.78 -17.82
C GLY A 31 -17.25 17.45 -18.89
N ALA A 32 -16.85 17.22 -20.15
CA ALA A 32 -17.74 16.72 -21.20
C ALA A 32 -17.81 15.17 -21.25
N VAL A 33 -16.67 14.51 -21.02
CA VAL A 33 -16.56 13.05 -20.99
C VAL A 33 -16.97 12.55 -19.60
N PRO A 34 -17.90 11.57 -19.50
CA PRO A 34 -18.28 10.95 -18.23
C PRO A 34 -17.11 10.29 -17.51
N VAL A 35 -17.25 10.07 -16.21
CA VAL A 35 -16.29 9.27 -15.44
C VAL A 35 -16.27 7.83 -15.97
N PRO A 36 -15.08 7.26 -16.27
CA PRO A 36 -14.97 5.88 -16.72
C PRO A 36 -15.40 4.90 -15.63
N THR A 37 -16.09 3.85 -16.05
CA THR A 37 -16.43 2.72 -15.19
C THR A 37 -15.18 1.90 -14.82
N PRO A 38 -15.18 1.11 -13.73
CA PRO A 38 -14.01 0.31 -13.35
C PRO A 38 -13.48 -0.64 -14.45
N PRO A 39 -14.33 -1.31 -15.27
CA PRO A 39 -13.86 -2.10 -16.41
C PRO A 39 -13.20 -1.25 -17.49
N GLU A 40 -13.71 -0.05 -17.77
CA GLU A 40 -13.13 0.87 -18.74
C GLU A 40 -11.77 1.38 -18.27
N LEU A 41 -11.65 1.74 -16.99
CA LEU A 41 -10.37 2.13 -16.41
C LEU A 41 -9.37 0.98 -16.45
N SER A 42 -9.81 -0.24 -16.17
CA SER A 42 -8.97 -1.45 -16.27
C SER A 42 -8.50 -1.68 -17.70
N TYR A 43 -9.35 -1.43 -18.71
CA TYR A 43 -8.98 -1.49 -20.11
C TYR A 43 -7.93 -0.43 -20.46
N VAL A 44 -8.10 0.83 -20.01
CA VAL A 44 -7.11 1.89 -20.23
C VAL A 44 -5.75 1.50 -19.64
N VAL A 45 -5.72 1.03 -18.39
CA VAL A 45 -4.50 0.55 -17.74
C VAL A 45 -3.87 -0.61 -18.49
N HIS A 46 -4.67 -1.58 -18.93
CA HIS A 46 -4.20 -2.71 -19.72
C HIS A 46 -3.58 -2.25 -21.05
N ALA A 47 -4.24 -1.36 -21.78
CA ALA A 47 -3.75 -0.84 -23.06
C ALA A 47 -2.43 -0.08 -22.90
N ILE A 48 -2.30 0.76 -21.87
CA ILE A 48 -1.07 1.49 -21.59
C ILE A 48 0.09 0.53 -21.36
N LYS A 49 -0.10 -0.45 -20.47
CA LYS A 49 0.94 -1.42 -20.09
C LYS A 49 1.30 -2.35 -21.25
N ASN A 50 0.30 -2.98 -21.86
CA ASN A 50 0.51 -4.01 -22.87
C ASN A 50 1.15 -3.45 -24.14
N PHE A 51 0.85 -2.21 -24.51
CA PHE A 51 1.38 -1.58 -25.72
C PHE A 51 2.53 -0.60 -25.45
N GLY A 52 2.93 -0.41 -24.18
CA GLY A 52 3.99 0.51 -23.77
C GLY A 52 3.75 1.93 -24.27
N LEU A 53 2.52 2.44 -24.15
CA LEU A 53 2.09 3.69 -24.80
C LEU A 53 2.82 4.93 -24.28
N LEU A 54 3.33 4.88 -23.04
CA LEU A 54 4.00 6.00 -22.38
C LEU A 54 5.53 5.88 -22.42
N SER A 55 6.06 4.75 -22.87
CA SER A 55 7.49 4.42 -22.78
C SER A 55 8.39 5.29 -23.67
N GLU A 56 7.84 5.84 -24.76
CA GLU A 56 8.59 6.57 -25.79
C GLU A 56 9.83 5.79 -26.27
N SER A 57 9.71 4.47 -26.35
CA SER A 57 10.77 3.61 -26.87
C SER A 57 10.81 3.69 -28.40
N PHE A 58 11.82 4.36 -28.95
CA PHE A 58 12.01 4.47 -30.39
C PHE A 58 12.95 3.34 -30.87
N PRO A 59 12.45 2.30 -31.56
CA PRO A 59 13.35 1.47 -32.35
C PRO A 59 13.98 2.36 -33.43
N ASP A 60 15.30 2.29 -33.60
CA ASP A 60 16.12 3.11 -34.51
C ASP A 60 15.35 3.59 -35.75
N LEU A 61 14.85 4.83 -35.73
CA LEU A 61 14.08 5.38 -36.84
C LEU A 61 14.36 6.86 -37.06
N SER A 62 14.92 7.10 -38.23
CA SER A 62 15.11 8.34 -38.99
C SER A 62 13.84 9.17 -39.28
N GLU A 63 12.72 8.92 -38.59
CA GLU A 63 11.43 9.62 -38.79
C GLU A 63 11.13 10.59 -37.63
N SER A 64 11.74 11.79 -37.64
CA SER A 64 11.56 12.85 -36.61
C SER A 64 10.09 13.13 -36.27
N LYS A 65 9.22 13.11 -37.29
CA LYS A 65 7.79 13.40 -37.14
C LYS A 65 7.06 12.40 -36.22
N LEU A 66 7.38 11.11 -36.31
CA LEU A 66 6.76 10.09 -35.46
C LEU A 66 7.17 10.28 -34.00
N VAL A 67 8.43 10.65 -33.77
CA VAL A 67 8.95 10.95 -32.43
C VAL A 67 8.23 12.14 -31.82
N GLU A 68 8.06 13.21 -32.59
CA GLU A 68 7.33 14.42 -32.17
C GLU A 68 5.85 14.13 -31.90
N ASP A 69 5.18 13.37 -32.77
CA ASP A 69 3.78 12.99 -32.61
C ASP A 69 3.55 12.14 -31.35
N TRP A 70 4.48 11.21 -31.07
CA TRP A 70 4.41 10.40 -29.86
C TRP A 70 4.63 11.25 -28.60
N LYS A 71 5.68 12.08 -28.59
CA LYS A 71 5.95 13.01 -27.48
C LYS A 71 4.75 13.90 -27.19
N SER A 72 4.18 14.51 -28.23
CA SER A 72 2.97 15.34 -28.14
C SER A 72 1.79 14.58 -27.55
N SER A 73 1.60 13.31 -27.92
CA SER A 73 0.50 12.49 -27.38
C SER A 73 0.71 12.15 -25.91
N VAL A 74 1.96 11.94 -25.48
CA VAL A 74 2.31 11.75 -24.07
C VAL A 74 2.15 13.06 -23.29
N ASP A 75 2.49 14.21 -23.87
CA ASP A 75 2.29 15.52 -23.24
C ASP A 75 0.79 15.76 -22.97
N VAL A 76 -0.07 15.50 -23.96
CA VAL A 76 -1.54 15.61 -23.79
C VAL A 76 -2.05 14.67 -22.70
N TRP A 77 -1.53 13.44 -22.61
CA TRP A 77 -1.86 12.52 -21.52
C TRP A 77 -1.46 13.10 -20.16
N PHE A 78 -0.25 13.63 -20.02
CA PHE A 78 0.26 14.22 -18.78
C PHE A 78 -0.55 15.45 -18.36
N ASP A 79 -0.83 16.36 -19.29
CA ASP A 79 -1.62 17.56 -19.02
C ASP A 79 -3.03 17.21 -18.55
N ARG A 80 -3.67 16.24 -19.22
CA ARG A 80 -4.99 15.72 -18.81
C ARG A 80 -4.93 15.09 -17.42
N LEU A 81 -3.92 14.27 -17.17
CA LEU A 81 -3.73 13.59 -15.90
C LEU A 81 -3.51 14.58 -14.74
N LEU A 82 -2.67 15.58 -14.92
CA LEU A 82 -2.39 16.60 -13.90
C LEU A 82 -3.62 17.47 -13.62
N SER A 83 -4.43 17.77 -14.65
CA SER A 83 -5.73 18.41 -14.49
C SER A 83 -6.67 17.57 -13.62
N LEU A 84 -6.76 16.26 -13.89
CA LEU A 84 -7.58 15.34 -13.11
C LEU A 84 -7.11 15.21 -11.66
N VAL A 85 -5.81 15.05 -11.42
CA VAL A 85 -5.22 14.97 -10.07
C VAL A 85 -5.57 16.23 -9.26
N SER A 86 -5.64 17.39 -9.91
CA SER A 86 -5.93 18.68 -9.26
C SER A 86 -7.41 19.06 -9.24
N SER A 87 -8.31 18.14 -9.65
CA SER A 87 -9.73 18.40 -9.79
C SER A 87 -10.43 18.48 -8.43
N GLU A 88 -11.37 19.43 -8.28
CA GLU A 88 -12.27 19.52 -7.12
C GLU A 88 -13.24 18.32 -7.02
N SER A 89 -13.59 17.70 -8.15
CA SER A 89 -14.37 16.46 -8.15
C SER A 89 -13.53 15.30 -7.58
N THR A 90 -13.95 14.78 -6.43
CA THR A 90 -13.35 13.62 -5.75
C THR A 90 -13.16 12.42 -6.69
N VAL A 91 -14.12 12.18 -7.58
CA VAL A 91 -14.07 11.04 -8.51
C VAL A 91 -13.02 11.26 -9.59
N ASN A 92 -12.95 12.46 -10.17
CA ASN A 92 -11.92 12.81 -11.15
C ASN A 92 -10.53 12.80 -10.52
N CYS A 93 -10.41 13.34 -9.29
CA CYS A 93 -9.17 13.32 -8.51
C CYS A 93 -8.72 11.89 -8.23
N TRP A 94 -9.64 10.99 -7.84
CA TRP A 94 -9.34 9.58 -7.64
C TRP A 94 -8.88 8.88 -8.93
N VAL A 95 -9.55 9.11 -10.07
CA VAL A 95 -9.13 8.56 -11.37
C VAL A 95 -7.74 9.06 -11.76
N GLY A 96 -7.53 10.37 -11.70
CA GLY A 96 -6.25 11.00 -12.02
C GLY A 96 -5.13 10.50 -11.12
N THR A 97 -5.38 10.42 -9.81
CA THR A 97 -4.43 9.88 -8.83
C THR A 97 -4.10 8.42 -9.16
N SER A 98 -5.10 7.57 -9.39
CA SER A 98 -4.88 6.14 -9.70
C SER A 98 -4.08 5.94 -11.00
N LEU A 99 -4.35 6.74 -12.04
CA LEU A 99 -3.62 6.69 -13.30
C LEU A 99 -2.20 7.29 -13.19
N LEU A 100 -1.93 8.11 -12.17
CA LEU A 100 -0.60 8.66 -11.93
C LEU A 100 0.40 7.59 -11.51
N GLY A 101 0.00 6.63 -10.66
CA GLY A 101 0.83 5.46 -10.35
C GLY A 101 1.19 4.66 -11.60
N VAL A 102 0.22 4.39 -12.47
CA VAL A 102 0.44 3.70 -13.76
C VAL A 102 1.35 4.51 -14.68
N THR A 103 1.11 5.81 -14.83
CA THR A 103 1.94 6.71 -15.64
C THR A 103 3.38 6.74 -15.14
N CYS A 104 3.54 6.78 -13.82
CA CYS A 104 4.83 6.72 -13.17
C CYS A 104 5.58 5.42 -13.51
N LEU A 105 4.93 4.27 -13.59
CA LEU A 105 5.64 3.02 -13.93
C LEU A 105 5.98 2.90 -15.43
N GLU A 106 5.13 3.45 -16.29
CA GLU A 106 5.17 3.18 -17.74
C GLU A 106 5.85 4.27 -18.58
N CYS A 107 6.02 5.49 -18.05
CA CYS A 107 6.65 6.57 -18.81
C CYS A 107 8.16 6.37 -19.04
N SER A 108 8.76 7.08 -19.99
CA SER A 108 10.21 7.08 -20.18
C SER A 108 10.97 7.57 -18.93
N SER A 109 12.19 7.08 -18.72
CA SER A 109 13.02 7.51 -17.56
C SER A 109 13.24 9.01 -17.52
N ASN A 110 13.42 9.65 -18.69
CA ASN A 110 13.60 11.10 -18.80
C ASN A 110 12.38 11.86 -18.28
N ARG A 111 11.17 11.42 -18.65
CA ARG A 111 9.93 12.03 -18.16
C ARG A 111 9.72 11.80 -16.68
N PHE A 112 9.95 10.57 -16.21
CA PHE A 112 9.87 10.25 -14.79
C PHE A 112 10.76 11.17 -13.95
N LEU A 113 12.05 11.26 -14.30
CA LEU A 113 13.02 12.08 -13.56
C LEU A 113 12.69 13.59 -13.61
N ALA A 114 12.09 14.07 -14.69
CA ALA A 114 11.66 15.46 -14.82
C ALA A 114 10.39 15.80 -14.03
N SER A 115 9.52 14.81 -13.76
CA SER A 115 8.16 15.06 -13.24
C SER A 115 7.90 14.52 -11.83
N TYR A 116 8.68 13.54 -11.34
CA TYR A 116 8.39 12.92 -10.03
C TYR A 116 8.31 13.90 -8.85
N PRO A 117 9.11 15.00 -8.74
CA PRO A 117 9.00 15.90 -7.59
C PRO A 117 7.63 16.58 -7.55
N ILE A 118 7.14 17.03 -8.72
CA ILE A 118 5.84 17.69 -8.87
C ILE A 118 4.71 16.71 -8.53
N TRP A 119 4.83 15.45 -8.92
CA TRP A 119 3.86 14.41 -8.60
C TRP A 119 3.81 14.12 -7.10
N LEU A 120 4.97 13.99 -6.46
CA LEU A 120 5.06 13.75 -5.03
C LEU A 120 4.45 14.90 -4.22
N ASP A 121 4.72 16.15 -4.60
CA ASP A 121 4.14 17.31 -3.90
C ASP A 121 2.61 17.37 -4.05
N LYS A 122 2.07 17.08 -5.25
CA LYS A 122 0.62 16.97 -5.46
C LYS A 122 0.00 15.83 -4.64
N LEU A 123 0.62 14.65 -4.66
CA LEU A 123 0.13 13.49 -3.92
C LEU A 123 0.19 13.70 -2.40
N LEU A 124 1.21 14.39 -1.90
CA LEU A 124 1.33 14.78 -0.50
C LEU A 124 0.17 15.68 -0.07
N SER A 125 -0.20 16.65 -0.91
CA SER A 125 -1.32 17.57 -0.64
C SER A 125 -2.68 16.87 -0.49
N HIS A 126 -2.82 15.63 -0.99
CA HIS A 126 -4.01 14.82 -0.81
C HIS A 126 -4.03 14.06 0.53
N ILE A 127 -2.86 13.90 1.16
CA ILE A 127 -2.70 13.18 2.44
C ILE A 127 -2.70 14.15 3.63
N GLU A 128 -2.06 15.32 3.50
CA GLU A 128 -2.07 16.41 4.51
C GLU A 128 -3.41 17.20 4.49
N PRO A 129 -3.80 17.92 5.57
CA PRO A 129 -5.13 17.83 6.22
C PRO A 129 -6.31 18.55 5.52
N PRO A 130 -7.55 18.21 5.91
CA PRO A 130 -8.21 16.92 5.75
C PRO A 130 -8.91 16.91 4.37
N SER A 131 -8.36 16.19 3.40
CA SER A 131 -9.19 15.80 2.25
C SER A 131 -10.31 14.87 2.76
N ASP A 132 -11.56 15.14 2.39
CA ASP A 132 -12.75 14.40 2.86
C ASP A 132 -12.79 12.94 2.34
N SER A 133 -11.96 12.59 1.35
CA SER A 133 -12.05 11.32 0.65
C SER A 133 -10.96 10.34 1.04
N GLU A 134 -11.35 9.31 1.80
CA GLU A 134 -10.48 8.16 2.06
C GLU A 134 -10.03 7.46 0.77
N PHE A 135 -10.85 7.46 -0.30
CA PHE A 135 -10.50 6.86 -1.58
C PHE A 135 -9.34 7.58 -2.27
N VAL A 136 -9.34 8.92 -2.27
CA VAL A 136 -8.25 9.71 -2.83
C VAL A 136 -6.98 9.54 -2.02
N LYS A 137 -7.09 9.52 -0.67
CA LYS A 137 -5.95 9.24 0.22
C LYS A 137 -5.35 7.85 -0.04
N ALA A 138 -6.19 6.82 -0.17
CA ALA A 138 -5.75 5.45 -0.45
C ALA A 138 -5.06 5.34 -1.82
N ALA A 139 -5.65 5.94 -2.87
CA ALA A 139 -5.05 5.99 -4.20
C ALA A 139 -3.74 6.78 -4.21
N SER A 140 -3.64 7.83 -3.38
CA SER A 140 -2.41 8.62 -3.24
C SER A 140 -1.32 7.80 -2.60
N CYS A 141 -1.61 7.06 -1.53
CA CYS A 141 -0.64 6.15 -0.90
C CYS A 141 -0.10 5.10 -1.89
N ALA A 142 -0.99 4.50 -2.69
CA ALA A 142 -0.59 3.55 -3.72
C ALA A 142 0.29 4.21 -4.80
N SER A 143 -0.09 5.38 -5.30
CA SER A 143 0.65 6.09 -6.35
C SER A 143 2.01 6.61 -5.88
N ILE A 144 2.10 7.09 -4.64
CA ILE A 144 3.38 7.45 -4.02
C ILE A 144 4.26 6.20 -3.90
N SER A 145 3.68 5.04 -3.54
CA SER A 145 4.43 3.78 -3.47
C SER A 145 5.03 3.40 -4.82
N ASP A 146 4.26 3.55 -5.91
CA ASP A 146 4.76 3.32 -7.27
C ASP A 146 5.90 4.29 -7.63
N VAL A 147 5.77 5.57 -7.28
CA VAL A 147 6.81 6.59 -7.50
C VAL A 147 8.08 6.28 -6.72
N LEU A 148 7.97 5.97 -5.43
CA LEU A 148 9.11 5.66 -4.57
C LEU A 148 9.79 4.34 -4.99
N THR A 149 9.01 3.33 -5.36
CA THR A 149 9.54 2.06 -5.87
C THR A 149 10.37 2.30 -7.13
N ARG A 150 9.83 3.06 -8.10
CA ARG A 150 10.56 3.38 -9.32
C ARG A 150 11.78 4.26 -9.03
N LEU A 151 11.67 5.23 -8.12
CA LEU A 151 12.77 6.11 -7.72
C LEU A 151 13.92 5.32 -7.07
N GLY A 152 13.60 4.33 -6.25
CA GLY A 152 14.59 3.44 -5.62
C GLY A 152 15.43 2.63 -6.61
N GLY A 153 14.99 2.49 -7.86
CA GLY A 153 15.76 1.86 -8.94
C GLY A 153 16.87 2.73 -9.53
N TYR A 154 16.94 4.03 -9.17
CA TYR A 154 17.93 4.97 -9.70
C TYR A 154 19.01 5.28 -8.64
N SER A 155 20.26 4.93 -8.93
CA SER A 155 21.39 5.17 -8.02
C SER A 155 21.80 6.65 -7.91
N ASN A 156 21.43 7.48 -8.89
CA ASN A 156 21.82 8.89 -8.96
C ASN A 156 20.91 9.84 -8.18
N VAL A 157 19.81 9.35 -7.60
CA VAL A 157 18.80 10.16 -6.89
C VAL A 157 18.52 9.65 -5.48
N THR A 158 19.40 8.80 -4.93
CA THR A 158 19.16 8.14 -3.64
C THR A 158 19.01 9.16 -2.49
N ARG A 159 19.80 10.24 -2.49
CA ARG A 159 19.73 11.26 -1.44
C ARG A 159 18.43 12.08 -1.52
N GLU A 160 18.06 12.49 -2.72
CA GLU A 160 16.80 13.18 -3.00
C GLU A 160 15.62 12.27 -2.64
N GLY A 161 15.69 10.98 -2.99
CA GLY A 161 14.71 9.97 -2.66
C GLY A 161 14.51 9.80 -1.15
N ILE A 162 15.60 9.75 -0.37
CA ILE A 162 15.51 9.75 1.11
C ILE A 162 14.82 11.02 1.62
N SER A 163 15.19 12.19 1.08
CA SER A 163 14.59 13.47 1.49
C SER A 163 13.10 13.53 1.15
N HIS A 164 12.69 13.03 -0.01
CA HIS A 164 11.28 12.98 -0.41
C HIS A 164 10.51 11.96 0.43
N ALA A 165 11.02 10.74 0.60
CA ALA A 165 10.40 9.70 1.42
C ALA A 165 10.16 10.17 2.86
N GLY A 166 11.12 10.91 3.44
CA GLY A 166 11.01 11.50 4.78
C GLY A 166 9.78 12.40 4.96
N LYS A 167 9.37 13.14 3.92
CA LYS A 167 8.19 14.03 3.99
C LYS A 167 6.88 13.26 4.19
N PHE A 168 6.83 11.99 3.78
CA PHE A 168 5.61 11.18 3.87
C PHE A 168 5.47 10.43 5.19
N ILE A 169 6.53 10.35 6.00
CA ILE A 169 6.51 9.58 7.25
C ILE A 169 5.41 10.08 8.18
N GLN A 170 5.46 11.34 8.60
CA GLN A 170 4.49 11.86 9.56
C GLN A 170 3.04 11.81 9.04
N PRO A 171 2.74 12.20 7.77
CA PRO A 171 1.40 12.06 7.21
C PRO A 171 0.89 10.61 7.21
N VAL A 172 1.75 9.64 6.86
CA VAL A 172 1.38 8.22 6.87
C VAL A 172 1.15 7.71 8.30
N LEU A 173 1.97 8.12 9.26
CA LEU A 173 1.77 7.76 10.66
C LEU A 173 0.48 8.35 11.23
N ASN A 174 0.09 9.55 10.80
CA ASN A 174 -1.20 10.14 11.15
C ASN A 174 -2.36 9.29 10.61
N LEU A 175 -2.33 8.92 9.31
CA LEU A 175 -3.34 8.01 8.73
C LEU A 175 -3.43 6.68 9.47
N LEU A 176 -2.28 6.11 9.86
CA LEU A 176 -2.27 4.85 10.61
C LEU A 176 -2.90 5.00 11.99
N ASN A 177 -2.80 6.16 12.63
CA ASN A 177 -3.39 6.41 13.95
C ASN A 177 -4.90 6.70 13.89
N GLU A 178 -5.42 7.18 12.76
CA GLU A 178 -6.85 7.43 12.54
C GLU A 178 -7.69 6.12 12.57
N ASP A 179 -8.96 6.25 12.94
CA ASP A 179 -9.98 5.19 12.82
C ASP A 179 -10.57 5.20 11.39
N SER A 180 -9.74 4.85 10.41
CA SER A 180 -10.09 4.84 8.98
C SER A 180 -10.52 3.46 8.46
N SER A 181 -11.06 3.42 7.24
CA SER A 181 -11.34 2.15 6.56
C SER A 181 -10.10 1.28 6.35
N GLU A 182 -10.28 -0.05 6.31
CA GLU A 182 -9.18 -1.00 6.03
C GLU A 182 -8.50 -0.71 4.69
N ALA A 183 -9.22 -0.21 3.69
CA ALA A 183 -8.67 0.12 2.38
C ALA A 183 -7.66 1.30 2.46
N LEU A 184 -7.97 2.34 3.24
CA LEU A 184 -7.05 3.44 3.47
C LEU A 184 -5.84 2.99 4.29
N LEU A 185 -6.08 2.23 5.34
CA LEU A 185 -5.00 1.69 6.19
C LEU A 185 -4.09 0.72 5.43
N GLU A 186 -4.63 -0.04 4.48
CA GLU A 186 -3.86 -0.88 3.55
C GLU A 186 -2.91 -0.06 2.69
N GLY A 187 -3.41 1.04 2.11
CA GLY A 187 -2.57 1.99 1.37
C GLY A 187 -1.47 2.60 2.25
N ALA A 188 -1.83 3.05 3.46
CA ALA A 188 -0.89 3.68 4.38
C ALA A 188 0.22 2.73 4.85
N VAL A 189 -0.12 1.51 5.27
CA VAL A 189 0.89 0.51 5.68
C VAL A 189 1.74 0.05 4.49
N GLY A 190 1.15 -0.06 3.30
CA GLY A 190 1.87 -0.38 2.06
C GLY A 190 2.90 0.69 1.69
N LEU A 191 2.53 1.97 1.83
CA LEU A 191 3.45 3.09 1.62
C LEU A 191 4.58 3.09 2.66
N LEU A 192 4.27 2.83 3.94
CA LEU A 192 5.31 2.72 4.97
C LEU A 192 6.29 1.57 4.66
N CYS A 193 5.79 0.40 4.27
CA CYS A 193 6.63 -0.73 3.81
C CYS A 193 7.52 -0.34 2.62
N THR A 194 6.98 0.41 1.66
CA THR A 194 7.73 0.88 0.48
C THR A 194 8.86 1.81 0.90
N ILE A 195 8.57 2.77 1.78
CA ILE A 195 9.59 3.69 2.31
C ILE A 195 10.69 2.92 3.04
N ILE A 196 10.36 1.97 3.92
CA ILE A 196 11.35 1.15 4.62
C ILE A 196 12.20 0.31 3.66
N THR A 197 11.58 -0.18 2.57
CA THR A 197 12.25 -1.05 1.60
C THR A 197 13.25 -0.30 0.72
N PHE A 198 12.86 0.87 0.21
CA PHE A 198 13.67 1.61 -0.77
C PHE A 198 14.48 2.76 -0.17
N PHE A 199 14.00 3.34 0.94
CA PHE A 199 14.61 4.50 1.61
C PHE A 199 14.68 4.33 3.14
N PRO A 200 15.23 3.21 3.66
CA PRO A 200 15.20 2.88 5.09
C PRO A 200 15.65 4.00 6.02
N SER A 201 16.70 4.74 5.63
CA SER A 201 17.25 5.84 6.44
C SER A 201 16.28 7.00 6.67
N SER A 202 15.23 7.15 5.87
CA SER A 202 14.25 8.24 6.05
C SER A 202 13.39 8.07 7.31
N LEU A 203 13.34 6.87 7.89
CA LEU A 203 12.54 6.57 9.08
C LEU A 203 13.33 6.70 10.40
N HIS A 204 14.62 7.02 10.36
CA HIS A 204 15.49 6.91 11.54
C HIS A 204 14.97 7.69 12.77
N HIS A 205 14.45 8.91 12.56
CA HIS A 205 13.94 9.75 13.65
C HIS A 205 12.55 9.33 14.15
N ASP A 206 11.77 8.63 13.32
CA ASP A 206 10.37 8.28 13.58
C ASP A 206 10.19 6.79 13.89
N TYR A 207 11.29 6.04 14.05
CA TYR A 207 11.29 4.59 14.24
C TYR A 207 10.33 4.14 15.36
N GLU A 208 10.50 4.71 16.56
CA GLU A 208 9.71 4.30 17.73
C GLU A 208 8.24 4.69 17.57
N THR A 209 7.96 5.83 16.91
CA THR A 209 6.60 6.27 16.58
C THR A 209 5.94 5.31 15.60
N ALA A 210 6.66 4.88 14.56
CA ALA A 210 6.20 3.91 13.58
C ALA A 210 5.96 2.53 14.22
N GLU A 211 6.89 2.07 15.07
CA GLU A 211 6.74 0.83 15.85
C GLU A 211 5.46 0.88 16.70
N ALA A 212 5.28 1.94 17.48
CA ALA A 212 4.12 2.10 18.35
C ALA A 212 2.80 2.15 17.57
N ALA A 213 2.75 2.88 16.45
CA ALA A 213 1.57 2.96 15.60
C ALA A 213 1.17 1.57 15.07
N ILE A 214 2.11 0.80 14.53
CA ILE A 214 1.84 -0.54 13.99
C ILE A 214 1.43 -1.51 15.11
N VAL A 215 2.15 -1.52 16.23
CA VAL A 215 1.85 -2.40 17.37
C VAL A 215 0.46 -2.10 17.93
N SER A 216 0.07 -0.83 18.05
CA SER A 216 -1.26 -0.44 18.52
C SER A 216 -2.37 -1.04 17.64
N LYS A 217 -2.18 -1.04 16.31
CA LYS A 217 -3.15 -1.59 15.36
C LYS A 217 -3.26 -3.11 15.48
N ILE A 218 -2.14 -3.82 15.63
CA ILE A 218 -2.12 -5.27 15.88
C ILE A 218 -2.84 -5.61 17.20
N MET A 219 -2.54 -4.89 18.27
CA MET A 219 -3.08 -5.15 19.61
C MET A 219 -4.56 -4.78 19.76
N SER A 220 -5.08 -3.89 18.90
CA SER A 220 -6.49 -3.48 18.93
C SER A 220 -7.47 -4.62 18.63
N ARG A 221 -7.02 -5.69 17.92
CA ARG A 221 -7.84 -6.85 17.49
C ARG A 221 -9.09 -6.49 16.67
N LYS A 222 -9.17 -5.27 16.13
CA LYS A 222 -10.32 -4.79 15.34
C LYS A 222 -10.25 -5.17 13.86
N TYR A 223 -9.07 -5.52 13.37
CA TYR A 223 -8.79 -5.67 11.94
C TYR A 223 -8.87 -7.11 11.45
N SER A 224 -9.15 -7.27 10.16
CA SER A 224 -9.13 -8.57 9.48
C SER A 224 -7.75 -9.24 9.57
N VAL A 225 -7.72 -10.58 9.49
CA VAL A 225 -6.46 -11.35 9.51
C VAL A 225 -5.51 -10.90 8.39
N ASN A 226 -6.05 -10.56 7.23
CA ASN A 226 -5.27 -10.05 6.10
C ASN A 226 -4.61 -8.71 6.42
N MET A 227 -5.31 -7.80 7.11
CA MET A 227 -4.73 -6.54 7.56
C MET A 227 -3.71 -6.72 8.67
N LEU A 228 -3.97 -7.60 9.65
CA LEU A 228 -3.00 -7.95 10.69
C LEU A 228 -1.70 -8.51 10.11
N LYS A 229 -1.76 -9.31 9.04
CA LYS A 229 -0.58 -9.79 8.31
C LYS A 229 0.23 -8.65 7.68
N LYS A 230 -0.43 -7.63 7.12
CA LYS A 230 0.26 -6.45 6.54
C LYS A 230 0.97 -5.63 7.63
N TYR A 231 0.31 -5.42 8.77
CA TYR A 231 0.95 -4.77 9.92
C TYR A 231 2.14 -5.57 10.46
N ALA A 232 1.99 -6.89 10.61
CA ALA A 232 3.07 -7.76 11.06
C ALA A 232 4.25 -7.74 10.08
N HIS A 233 3.99 -7.77 8.77
CA HIS A 233 5.02 -7.64 7.75
C HIS A 233 5.75 -6.28 7.84
N CYS A 234 5.01 -5.18 8.02
CA CYS A 234 5.60 -3.85 8.20
C CYS A 234 6.50 -3.79 9.44
N LEU A 235 6.03 -4.35 10.57
CA LEU A 235 6.80 -4.45 11.82
C LEU A 235 8.10 -5.24 11.63
N ALA A 236 8.08 -6.33 10.85
CA ALA A 236 9.26 -7.12 10.53
C ALA A 236 10.27 -6.38 9.65
N LEU A 237 9.82 -5.42 8.83
CA LEU A 237 10.70 -4.61 7.98
C LEU A 237 11.38 -3.47 8.75
N LEU A 238 10.74 -2.93 9.80
CA LEU A 238 11.22 -1.76 10.55
C LEU A 238 12.73 -1.78 10.89
N PRO A 239 13.32 -2.86 11.41
CA PRO A 239 14.76 -2.92 11.73
C PRO A 239 15.70 -2.50 10.60
N LYS A 240 15.30 -2.68 9.33
CA LYS A 240 16.09 -2.24 8.16
C LYS A 240 16.40 -0.75 8.17
N SER A 241 15.56 0.07 8.80
CA SER A 241 15.76 1.52 8.90
C SER A 241 16.92 1.94 9.82
N ARG A 242 17.36 1.06 10.73
CA ARG A 242 18.51 1.29 11.61
C ARG A 242 19.81 0.74 11.01
N GLY A 243 19.72 -0.33 10.23
CA GLY A 243 20.83 -0.87 9.45
C GLY A 243 21.87 -1.66 10.27
N ASP A 244 21.64 -1.88 11.56
CA ASP A 244 22.46 -2.73 12.42
C ASP A 244 21.80 -4.10 12.69
N GLU A 245 22.63 -5.14 12.86
CA GLU A 245 22.18 -6.51 13.14
C GLU A 245 21.48 -6.63 14.51
N ASP A 246 21.86 -5.80 15.47
CA ASP A 246 21.33 -5.79 16.83
C ASP A 246 19.85 -5.38 16.86
N SER A 247 19.44 -4.48 15.97
CA SER A 247 18.06 -3.99 15.87
C SER A 247 17.07 -5.09 15.53
N TRP A 248 17.45 -6.10 14.73
CA TRP A 248 16.56 -7.23 14.47
C TRP A 248 16.42 -8.13 15.69
N SER A 249 17.54 -8.43 16.34
CA SER A 249 17.57 -9.23 17.58
C SER A 249 16.74 -8.57 18.68
N LEU A 250 16.83 -7.26 18.82
CA LEU A 250 16.04 -6.47 19.77
C LEU A 250 14.54 -6.53 19.44
N MET A 251 14.15 -6.40 18.17
CA MET A 251 12.75 -6.53 17.76
C MET A 251 12.19 -7.92 18.09
N MET A 252 12.95 -8.98 17.79
CA MET A 252 12.57 -10.35 18.15
C MET A 252 12.44 -10.54 19.66
N GLN A 253 13.35 -9.96 20.45
CA GLN A 253 13.27 -10.00 21.91
C GLN A 253 12.02 -9.28 22.43
N LYS A 254 11.72 -8.07 21.94
CA LYS A 254 10.50 -7.32 22.27
C LYS A 254 9.26 -8.16 21.98
N LEU A 255 9.19 -8.79 20.81
CA LEU A 255 8.08 -9.67 20.41
C LEU A 255 7.92 -10.87 21.35
N LEU A 256 9.01 -11.59 21.64
CA LEU A 256 8.98 -12.74 22.55
C LEU A 256 8.50 -12.36 23.96
N ILE A 257 8.95 -11.22 24.48
CA ILE A 257 8.49 -10.69 25.76
C ILE A 257 7.00 -10.36 25.70
N SER A 258 6.53 -9.66 24.66
CA SER A 258 5.10 -9.34 24.50
C SER A 258 4.23 -10.59 24.41
N ILE A 259 4.67 -11.65 23.71
CA ILE A 259 3.96 -12.93 23.66
C ILE A 259 3.89 -13.55 25.04
N ASN A 260 5.02 -13.61 25.76
CA ASN A 260 5.07 -14.20 27.09
C ASN A 260 4.14 -13.46 28.07
N VAL A 261 4.10 -12.13 28.04
CA VAL A 261 3.19 -11.31 28.85
C VAL A 261 1.73 -11.63 28.51
N ASN A 262 1.37 -11.59 27.23
CA ASN A 262 0.00 -11.87 26.79
C ASN A 262 -0.46 -13.31 27.12
N LEU A 263 0.44 -14.29 27.01
CA LEU A 263 0.16 -15.67 27.42
C LEU A 263 0.00 -15.76 28.93
N THR A 264 0.90 -15.13 29.70
CA THR A 264 0.83 -15.10 31.16
C THR A 264 -0.50 -14.50 31.63
N ASP A 265 -0.93 -13.39 31.04
CA ASP A 265 -2.22 -12.76 31.35
C ASP A 265 -3.41 -13.65 30.98
N ALA A 266 -3.36 -14.29 29.82
CA ALA A 266 -4.39 -15.23 29.38
C ALA A 266 -4.50 -16.45 30.31
N PHE A 267 -3.37 -16.96 30.81
CA PHE A 267 -3.30 -18.08 31.74
C PHE A 267 -3.60 -17.69 33.19
N ALA A 268 -3.26 -16.47 33.62
CA ALA A 268 -3.63 -15.96 34.94
C ALA A 268 -5.16 -15.83 35.09
N GLY A 269 -5.87 -15.53 34.00
CA GLY A 269 -7.33 -15.56 33.94
C GLY A 269 -7.95 -16.97 33.95
N LEU A 270 -7.18 -18.00 33.61
CA LEU A 270 -7.56 -19.41 33.73
C LEU A 270 -7.29 -19.88 35.17
N ARG A 271 -8.19 -19.58 36.10
CA ARG A 271 -8.15 -20.19 37.45
C ARG A 271 -7.98 -21.72 37.35
N GLU A 272 -7.26 -22.31 38.30
CA GLU A 272 -6.91 -23.75 38.36
C GLU A 272 -8.09 -24.69 38.03
N GLU A 273 -9.32 -24.31 38.40
CA GLU A 273 -10.52 -25.13 38.17
C GLU A 273 -10.93 -25.27 36.69
N ALA A 274 -10.60 -24.29 35.84
CA ALA A 274 -10.89 -24.36 34.41
C ALA A 274 -9.85 -25.22 33.67
N ALA A 275 -8.58 -25.15 34.09
CA ALA A 275 -7.49 -25.93 33.48
C ALA A 275 -7.67 -27.44 33.64
N VAL A 276 -8.19 -27.88 34.79
CA VAL A 276 -8.48 -29.31 35.05
C VAL A 276 -9.55 -29.86 34.09
N LYS A 277 -10.58 -29.07 33.74
CA LYS A 277 -11.61 -29.50 32.78
C LYS A 277 -11.10 -29.68 31.35
N PHE A 278 -10.07 -28.93 30.94
CA PHE A 278 -9.46 -29.06 29.61
C PHE A 278 -8.45 -30.20 29.49
N LEU A 279 -8.03 -30.81 30.60
CA LEU A 279 -7.12 -31.96 30.64
C LEU A 279 -7.87 -33.31 30.65
N VAL A 280 -9.21 -33.30 30.71
CA VAL A 280 -10.03 -34.53 30.68
C VAL A 280 -10.38 -34.90 29.24
N PRO A 281 -10.06 -36.12 28.78
CA PRO A 281 -10.41 -36.60 27.44
C PRO A 281 -11.94 -36.60 27.21
N PRO A 282 -12.41 -36.34 25.97
CA PRO A 282 -13.83 -36.32 25.66
C PRO A 282 -14.48 -37.68 25.97
N GLY A 283 -15.49 -37.68 26.83
CA GLY A 283 -16.26 -38.88 27.23
C GLY A 283 -15.94 -39.47 28.60
N LYS A 284 -15.07 -38.85 29.40
CA LYS A 284 -14.88 -39.19 30.82
C LYS A 284 -15.27 -38.03 31.73
N ASP A 285 -15.95 -38.32 32.83
CA ASP A 285 -16.22 -37.31 33.85
C ASP A 285 -14.91 -36.88 34.55
N PRO A 286 -14.75 -35.58 34.87
CA PRO A 286 -13.63 -35.13 35.69
C PRO A 286 -13.68 -35.85 37.05
N SER A 287 -12.56 -36.40 37.48
CA SER A 287 -12.43 -36.99 38.82
C SER A 287 -12.79 -35.94 39.86
N THR A 288 -13.70 -36.28 40.77
CA THR A 288 -14.19 -35.41 41.84
C THR A 288 -13.01 -34.86 42.65
N SER A 289 -12.79 -33.54 42.61
CA SER A 289 -11.91 -32.89 43.59
C SER A 289 -12.61 -32.88 44.95
N LEU A 290 -11.83 -32.90 46.04
CA LEU A 290 -12.32 -33.00 47.41
C LEU A 290 -12.97 -31.71 47.95
N ALA A 291 -13.27 -30.72 47.11
CA ALA A 291 -13.79 -29.43 47.54
C ALA A 291 -14.98 -28.98 46.67
N ASN A 292 -16.11 -28.79 47.32
CA ASN A 292 -17.42 -28.55 46.75
C ASN A 292 -17.70 -27.06 46.39
N HIS A 293 -18.51 -26.91 45.33
CA HIS A 293 -19.44 -25.83 44.94
C HIS A 293 -18.88 -24.44 44.56
N SER A 294 -19.05 -23.99 43.31
CA SER A 294 -20.21 -23.22 42.82
C SER A 294 -19.95 -22.70 41.38
N GLU A 295 -20.96 -22.08 40.77
CA GLU A 295 -21.36 -22.15 39.37
C GLU A 295 -20.60 -21.29 38.33
N SER A 296 -20.56 -21.85 37.10
CA SER A 296 -20.70 -21.26 35.75
C SER A 296 -20.38 -19.78 35.48
N SER A 297 -19.46 -19.51 34.54
CA SER A 297 -19.74 -18.89 33.21
C SER A 297 -18.46 -18.41 32.52
N GLY A 298 -18.34 -18.58 31.20
CA GLY A 298 -17.37 -17.83 30.39
C GLY A 298 -16.86 -18.48 29.10
N GLN A 299 -17.70 -18.55 28.05
CA GLN A 299 -17.21 -18.71 26.67
C GLN A 299 -16.60 -17.39 26.17
N ALA A 300 -15.27 -17.25 26.22
CA ALA A 300 -14.57 -16.15 25.54
C ALA A 300 -13.11 -16.44 25.13
N SER A 301 -12.46 -17.47 25.69
CA SER A 301 -10.99 -17.59 25.57
C SER A 301 -10.48 -18.31 24.31
N GLN A 302 -11.33 -19.02 23.56
CA GLN A 302 -10.89 -19.88 22.45
C GLN A 302 -10.45 -19.13 21.17
N LYS A 303 -10.88 -17.87 21.00
CA LYS A 303 -10.47 -17.03 19.84
C LYS A 303 -9.13 -16.34 20.03
N SER A 304 -8.66 -16.14 21.27
CA SER A 304 -7.50 -15.30 21.57
C SER A 304 -6.15 -15.97 21.21
N GLY A 305 -6.06 -17.30 21.34
CA GLY A 305 -4.83 -18.04 21.02
C GLY A 305 -4.59 -18.21 19.52
N ARG A 306 -5.65 -18.36 18.71
CA ARG A 306 -5.52 -18.60 17.26
C ARG A 306 -4.99 -17.38 16.50
N LEU A 307 -5.43 -16.17 16.83
CA LEU A 307 -5.00 -14.94 16.15
C LEU A 307 -3.52 -14.63 16.40
N LEU A 308 -3.04 -14.81 17.63
CA LEU A 308 -1.63 -14.62 17.97
C LEU A 308 -0.74 -15.64 17.28
N VAL A 309 -1.14 -16.92 17.25
CA VAL A 309 -0.40 -17.97 16.55
C VAL A 309 -0.36 -17.72 15.03
N GLU A 310 -1.46 -17.26 14.41
CA GLU A 310 -1.47 -16.93 12.99
C GLU A 310 -0.60 -15.71 12.65
N VAL A 311 -0.58 -14.68 13.49
CA VAL A 311 0.33 -13.53 13.34
C VAL A 311 1.79 -13.97 13.46
N LEU A 312 2.10 -14.88 14.40
CA LEU A 312 3.44 -15.41 14.59
C LEU A 312 3.91 -16.32 13.45
N LEU A 313 3.03 -17.15 12.89
CA LEU A 313 3.33 -17.96 11.70
C LEU A 313 3.60 -17.09 10.47
N SER A 314 2.98 -15.90 10.40
CA SER A 314 3.20 -14.92 9.34
C SER A 314 4.59 -14.25 9.44
N LEU A 315 5.09 -14.05 10.66
CA LEU A 315 6.43 -13.50 10.91
C LEU A 315 7.55 -14.51 10.58
N GLY A 316 7.30 -15.81 10.74
CA GLY A 316 8.27 -16.88 10.42
C GLY A 316 8.41 -17.22 8.92
N SER A 317 7.66 -16.55 8.05
CA SER A 317 7.67 -16.77 6.59
C SER A 317 8.37 -15.65 5.81
N CYS A 318 9.00 -14.68 6.50
CA CYS A 318 9.79 -13.59 5.92
C CYS A 318 11.28 -13.96 5.86
#